data_AF-A0A8X6M4L3-F1
#
_entry.id   AF-A0A8X6M4L3-F1
#
_cell.length_a   1.000
_cell.length_b   1.000
_cell.length_c   1.000
_cell.angle_alpha   90.00
_cell.angle_beta   90.00
_cell.angle_gamma   90.00
#
_symmetry.space_group_name_H-M   'P 1'
#
loop_
_entity.id
_entity.type
_entity.pdbx_description
1 polymer ?
#
loop_
_entity_poly.entity_id
_entity_poly.type
_entity_poly.pdbx_seq_one_letter_code
_entity_poly.pdbx_strand_id
1 'polypeptide(L)'
;MTMNEILVQVYLWVSQCKVVFNMKESKCSSKAVCDICFYCREICVVEMIESSMKVGGSGVIVEIDESKFGKHKFHRGKRVEGKWVFGGVERETDACFMKVVADSGEVER
;
A
#
# COMPACT_ATOMS: atom_id res chain seq x y z
N MET A 1 -9.34 -16.66 -16.27
CA MET A 1 -8.57 -15.47 -16.68
C MET A 1 -7.28 -15.94 -17.30
N THR A 2 -6.93 -15.42 -18.48
CA THR A 2 -5.72 -15.77 -19.23
C THR A 2 -4.57 -14.84 -18.85
N MET A 3 -3.33 -15.21 -19.20
CA MET A 3 -2.15 -14.38 -18.93
C MET A 3 -2.26 -12.99 -19.58
N ASN A 4 -2.77 -12.91 -20.81
CA ASN A 4 -2.96 -11.63 -21.50
C ASN A 4 -3.95 -10.72 -20.77
N GLU A 5 -5.03 -11.28 -20.23
CA GLU A 5 -5.99 -10.52 -19.42
C GLU A 5 -5.33 -9.96 -18.17
N ILE A 6 -4.51 -10.75 -17.47
CA ILE A 6 -3.75 -10.30 -16.29
C ILE A 6 -2.81 -9.15 -16.67
N LEU A 7 -2.05 -9.28 -17.76
CA LEU A 7 -1.11 -8.24 -18.20
C LEU A 7 -1.83 -6.91 -18.50
N VAL A 8 -2.98 -6.96 -19.17
CA VAL A 8 -3.81 -5.77 -19.43
C VAL A 8 -4.29 -5.15 -18.13
N GLN A 9 -4.73 -5.96 -17.16
CA GLN A 9 -5.18 -5.45 -15.87
C GLN A 9 -4.07 -4.76 -15.09
N VAL A 10 -2.87 -5.36 -15.04
CA VAL A 10 -1.70 -4.75 -14.39
C VAL A 10 -1.30 -3.46 -15.10
N TYR A 11 -1.27 -3.45 -16.43
CA TYR A 11 -0.97 -2.25 -17.22
C TYR A 11 -1.93 -1.09 -16.92
N LEU A 12 -3.24 -1.37 -16.89
CA LEU A 12 -4.26 -0.37 -16.58
C LEU A 12 -4.14 0.14 -15.13
N TRP A 13 -3.80 -0.74 -14.19
CA TRP A 13 -3.57 -0.37 -12.79
C TRP A 13 -2.35 0.54 -12.62
N VAL A 14 -1.21 0.20 -13.22
CA VAL A 14 0.01 1.01 -13.20
C VAL A 14 -0.21 2.36 -13.88
N SER A 15 -1.00 2.39 -14.96
CA SER A 15 -1.40 3.62 -15.66
C SER A 15 -2.39 4.48 -14.88
N GLN A 16 -2.67 4.15 -13.61
CA GLN A 16 -3.60 4.85 -12.71
C GLN A 16 -4.99 5.08 -13.33
N CYS A 17 -5.42 4.17 -14.21
CA CYS A 17 -6.73 4.26 -14.82
C CYS A 17 -7.80 4.07 -13.74
N LYS A 18 -8.87 4.87 -13.80
CA LYS A 18 -10.00 4.71 -12.88
C LYS A 18 -10.53 3.28 -12.98
N VAL A 19 -10.78 2.65 -11.83
CA VAL A 19 -11.28 1.27 -11.78
C VAL A 19 -12.56 1.09 -12.60
N VAL A 20 -13.42 2.11 -12.66
CA VAL A 20 -14.63 2.12 -13.50
C VAL A 20 -14.32 2.04 -15.00
N PHE A 21 -13.25 2.67 -15.46
CA PHE A 21 -12.77 2.55 -16.83
C PHE A 21 -12.20 1.15 -17.07
N ASN A 22 -11.35 0.66 -16.15
CA ASN A 22 -10.78 -0.68 -16.24
C ASN A 22 -11.89 -1.77 -16.32
N MET A 23 -12.94 -1.66 -15.51
CA MET A 23 -14.08 -2.58 -15.55
C MET A 23 -14.85 -2.55 -16.88
N LYS A 24 -14.88 -1.41 -17.58
CA LYS A 24 -15.54 -1.29 -18.89
C LYS A 24 -14.70 -1.87 -20.03
N GLU A 25 -13.40 -1.65 -19.98
CA GLU A 25 -12.46 -2.12 -21.01
C GLU A 25 -12.09 -3.60 -20.82
N SER A 26 -12.14 -4.10 -19.59
CA SER A 26 -11.84 -5.49 -19.30
C SER A 26 -13.02 -6.41 -19.61
N LYS A 27 -12.73 -7.59 -20.15
CA LYS A 27 -13.69 -8.71 -20.21
C LYS A 27 -13.83 -9.43 -18.85
N CYS A 28 -13.23 -8.89 -17.81
CA CYS A 28 -13.14 -9.52 -16.49
C CYS A 28 -14.33 -9.12 -15.61
N SER A 29 -14.70 -9.98 -14.67
CA SER A 29 -15.69 -9.61 -13.66
C SER A 29 -15.15 -8.51 -12.75
N SER A 30 -16.03 -7.65 -12.22
CA SER A 30 -15.65 -6.60 -11.26
C SER A 30 -14.89 -7.17 -10.07
N LYS A 31 -15.26 -8.37 -9.61
CA LYS A 31 -14.53 -9.07 -8.54
C LYS A 31 -13.08 -9.36 -8.93
N ALA A 32 -12.86 -9.88 -10.13
CA ALA A 32 -11.52 -10.23 -10.57
C ALA A 32 -10.62 -8.99 -10.77
N VAL A 33 -11.19 -7.89 -11.28
CA VAL A 33 -10.48 -6.59 -11.37
C VAL A 33 -10.08 -6.09 -9.99
N CYS A 34 -11.01 -6.11 -9.01
CA CYS A 34 -10.71 -5.73 -7.64
C CYS A 34 -9.63 -6.61 -7.01
N ASP A 35 -9.73 -7.93 -7.16
CA ASP A 35 -8.77 -8.88 -6.60
C ASP A 35 -7.35 -8.60 -7.16
N ILE A 36 -7.19 -8.36 -8.47
CA ILE A 36 -5.89 -7.98 -9.05
C ILE A 36 -5.39 -6.64 -8.50
N CYS A 37 -6.26 -5.63 -8.38
CA CYS A 37 -5.86 -4.34 -7.80
C CYS A 37 -5.37 -4.48 -6.36
N PHE A 38 -5.97 -5.40 -5.58
CA PHE A 38 -5.50 -5.72 -4.24
C PHE A 38 -4.16 -6.43 -4.25
N TYR A 39 -3.97 -7.43 -5.12
CA TYR A 39 -2.69 -8.12 -5.27
C TYR A 39 -1.55 -7.18 -5.67
N CYS A 40 -1.78 -6.28 -6.63
CA CYS A 40 -0.78 -5.28 -7.02
C CYS A 40 -0.37 -4.40 -5.81
N ARG A 41 -1.34 -3.95 -5.01
CA ARG A 41 -1.06 -3.18 -3.78
C ARG A 41 -0.29 -3.99 -2.75
N GLU A 42 -0.66 -5.24 -2.55
CA GLU A 42 0.00 -6.14 -1.61
C GLU A 42 1.47 -6.35 -1.98
N ILE A 43 1.76 -6.62 -3.26
CA ILE A 43 3.12 -6.74 -3.77
C ILE A 43 3.92 -5.45 -3.54
N CYS A 44 3.33 -4.28 -3.84
CA CYS A 44 4.01 -3.00 -3.59
C CYS A 44 4.30 -2.77 -2.11
N VAL A 45 3.41 -3.19 -1.20
CA VAL A 45 3.65 -3.06 0.26
C VAL A 45 4.78 -3.98 0.71
N VAL A 46 4.79 -5.23 0.25
CA VAL A 46 5.88 -6.18 0.55
C VAL A 46 7.21 -5.61 0.05
N GLU A 47 7.26 -5.17 -1.20
CA GLU A 47 8.46 -4.57 -1.79
C GLU A 47 8.93 -3.33 -1.02
N MET A 48 8.02 -2.42 -0.63
CA MET A 48 8.38 -1.23 0.17
C MET A 48 8.95 -1.57 1.55
N ILE A 49 8.54 -2.69 2.15
CA ILE A 49 9.08 -3.15 3.43
C ILE A 49 10.43 -3.82 3.24
N GLU A 50 10.58 -4.68 2.23
CA GLU A 50 11.80 -5.44 1.96
C GLU A 50 12.93 -4.57 1.40
N SER A 51 12.60 -3.64 0.50
CA SER A 51 13.52 -2.69 -0.13
C SER A 51 13.60 -1.35 0.62
N SER A 52 13.27 -1.35 1.91
CA SER A 52 13.32 -0.17 2.78
C SER A 52 14.72 0.45 2.81
N MET A 53 14.83 1.72 2.44
CA MET A 53 16.10 2.43 2.37
C MET A 53 16.42 3.19 3.66
N LYS A 54 17.71 3.47 3.89
CA LYS A 54 18.11 4.43 4.92
C LYS A 54 17.82 5.83 4.39
N VAL A 55 16.95 6.55 5.08
CA VAL A 55 16.60 7.94 4.76
C VAL A 55 17.21 8.92 5.76
N GLY A 56 17.37 10.17 5.34
CA GLY A 56 17.85 11.28 6.14
C GLY A 56 19.36 11.52 6.02
N GLY A 57 19.81 12.61 6.63
CA GLY A 57 21.17 13.10 6.52
C GLY A 57 21.23 14.60 6.82
N SER A 58 22.43 15.17 6.86
CA SER A 58 22.58 16.61 7.07
C SER A 58 21.92 17.39 5.93
N GLY A 59 20.94 18.25 6.26
CA GLY A 59 20.22 19.08 5.29
C GLY A 59 19.11 18.35 4.52
N VAL A 60 18.84 17.07 4.82
CA VAL A 60 17.75 16.31 4.19
C VAL A 60 16.48 16.43 5.03
N ILE A 61 15.37 16.77 4.38
CA ILE A 61 14.04 16.80 5.00
C ILE A 61 13.34 15.48 4.70
N VAL A 62 13.03 14.74 5.77
CA VAL A 62 12.24 13.51 5.71
C VAL A 62 10.85 13.80 6.25
N GLU A 63 9.83 13.48 5.46
CA GLU A 63 8.45 13.42 5.94
C GLU A 63 8.20 12.06 6.58
N ILE A 64 7.66 12.05 7.81
CA ILE A 64 7.36 10.83 8.55
C ILE A 64 5.86 10.79 8.80
N ASP A 65 5.22 9.65 8.54
CA ASP A 65 3.81 9.42 8.80
C ASP A 65 3.56 8.10 9.54
N GLU A 66 2.46 8.06 10.30
CA GLU A 66 1.99 6.90 11.03
C GLU A 66 0.64 6.43 10.49
N SER A 67 0.62 5.20 9.98
CA SER A 67 -0.59 4.59 9.45
C SER A 67 -0.88 3.26 10.12
N LYS A 68 -2.08 3.12 10.72
CA LYS A 68 -2.55 1.83 11.27
C LYS A 68 -3.21 1.02 10.17
N PHE A 69 -2.63 -0.07 9.70
CA PHE A 69 -3.19 -0.95 8.66
C PHE A 69 -4.01 -2.08 9.25
N GLY A 70 -5.32 -2.12 8.97
CA GLY A 70 -6.17 -3.25 9.35
C GLY A 70 -7.67 -2.99 9.21
N LYS A 71 -8.49 -3.91 9.72
CA LYS A 71 -9.95 -3.85 9.56
C LYS A 71 -10.57 -2.71 10.37
N HIS A 72 -11.44 -1.95 9.72
CA HIS A 72 -12.33 -1.01 10.39
C HIS A 72 -13.34 -1.77 11.26
N LYS A 73 -13.65 -1.28 12.46
CA LYS A 73 -14.77 -1.84 13.24
C LYS A 73 -16.02 -1.77 12.40
N PHE A 74 -16.74 -2.87 12.17
CA PHE A 74 -18.03 -2.83 11.46
C PHE A 74 -18.03 -2.08 10.11
N HIS A 75 -16.89 -2.03 9.39
CA HIS A 75 -16.72 -1.21 8.17
C HIS A 75 -17.03 0.30 8.35
N ARG A 76 -17.01 0.82 9.60
CA ARG A 76 -17.28 2.22 9.96
C ARG A 76 -16.40 2.68 11.13
N GLY A 77 -15.85 3.89 11.07
CA GLY A 77 -15.08 4.47 12.19
C GLY A 77 -13.64 3.97 12.31
N LYS A 78 -13.04 4.08 13.52
CA LYS A 78 -11.62 3.79 13.79
C LYS A 78 -11.21 2.35 13.39
N ARG A 79 -9.97 2.18 12.91
CA ARG A 79 -9.36 0.86 12.65
C ARG A 79 -9.07 0.17 13.98
N VAL A 80 -9.74 -0.96 14.24
CA VAL A 80 -9.75 -1.59 15.56
C VAL A 80 -8.67 -2.64 15.67
N GLU A 81 -8.59 -3.54 14.68
CA GLU A 81 -7.51 -4.52 14.56
C GLU A 81 -6.62 -4.15 13.39
N GLY A 82 -5.30 -4.20 13.59
CA GLY A 82 -4.34 -3.85 12.57
C GLY A 82 -2.95 -3.60 13.13
N LYS A 83 -1.94 -3.64 12.26
CA LYS A 83 -0.56 -3.32 12.61
C LYS A 83 -0.29 -1.83 12.39
N TRP A 84 0.43 -1.22 13.31
CA TRP A 84 0.98 0.11 13.10
C TRP A 84 2.16 0.02 12.13
N VAL A 85 2.25 0.98 11.23
CA VAL A 85 3.34 1.09 10.27
C VAL A 85 3.81 2.54 10.26
N PHE A 86 5.10 2.75 10.48
CA PHE A 86 5.76 4.02 10.19
C PHE A 86 6.25 4.01 8.75
N GLY A 87 5.95 5.08 8.04
CA GLY A 87 6.56 5.37 6.76
C GLY A 87 7.38 6.65 6.85
N GLY A 88 8.40 6.77 6.03
CA GLY A 88 9.00 8.07 5.76
C GLY A 88 9.55 8.17 4.36
N VAL A 89 9.57 9.39 3.82
CA VAL A 89 10.04 9.70 2.47
C VAL A 89 10.87 10.97 2.48
N GLU A 90 12.01 10.95 1.78
CA GLU A 90 12.80 12.14 1.49
C GLU A 90 12.12 12.96 0.41
N ARG A 91 11.95 14.27 0.63
CA ARG A 91 11.27 15.14 -0.34
C ARG A 91 11.98 15.26 -1.70
N GLU A 92 13.30 15.13 -1.72
CA GLU A 92 14.11 15.43 -2.91
C GLU A 92 14.49 14.19 -3.73
N THR A 93 14.52 13.01 -3.10
CA THR A 93 15.04 11.77 -3.73
C THR A 93 13.99 10.68 -3.86
N ASP A 94 12.80 10.88 -3.26
CA ASP A 94 11.77 9.87 -3.06
C ASP A 94 12.27 8.60 -2.32
N ALA A 95 13.46 8.65 -1.71
CA ALA A 95 13.96 7.56 -0.89
C ALA A 95 13.02 7.37 0.30
N CYS A 96 12.51 6.15 0.47
CA CYS A 96 11.52 5.86 1.49
C CYS A 96 11.84 4.60 2.30
N PHE A 97 11.22 4.53 3.47
CA PHE A 97 11.20 3.33 4.31
C PHE A 97 9.78 3.06 4.76
N MET A 98 9.48 1.77 5.00
CA MET A 98 8.26 1.34 5.64
C MET A 98 8.58 0.33 6.74
N LYS A 99 8.18 0.61 7.98
CA LYS A 99 8.50 -0.23 9.14
C LYS A 99 7.23 -0.60 9.90
N VAL A 100 6.95 -1.90 9.96
CA VAL A 100 5.89 -2.45 10.81
C VAL A 100 6.32 -2.38 12.27
N VAL A 101 5.43 -1.87 13.12
CA VAL A 101 5.61 -1.73 14.57
C VAL A 101 4.81 -2.82 15.27
N ALA A 102 5.43 -3.47 16.25
CA ALA A 102 4.70 -4.36 17.14
C ALA A 102 3.74 -3.54 18.02
N ASP A 103 2.54 -4.06 18.26
CA ASP A 103 1.66 -3.48 19.27
C ASP A 103 2.35 -3.68 20.63
N SER A 104 2.83 -2.59 21.23
CA SER A 104 3.29 -2.59 22.62
C SER A 104 2.05 -2.72 23.52
N GLY A 105 1.63 -3.97 23.77
CA GLY A 105 1.00 -4.26 25.04
C GLY A 105 1.97 -3.85 26.13
N GLU A 106 1.56 -2.90 26.98
CA GLU A 106 2.23 -2.44 28.20
C GLU A 106 3.39 -1.45 28.00
N VAL A 107 3.03 -0.17 28.01
CA VAL A 107 3.88 0.85 28.64
C VAL A 107 3.64 0.67 30.15
N GLU A 108 4.49 -0.11 30.83
CA GLU A 108 4.61 -0.02 32.29
C GLU A 108 4.88 1.45 32.65
N ARG A 109 3.96 2.04 33.41
CA ARG A 109 4.16 3.31 34.11
C ARG A 109 4.70 3.03 35.49
#